data_AF-A0A813P3G8-F1
#
_entry.id   AF-A0A813P3G8-F1
#
_cell.length_a   1.000
_cell.length_b   1.000
_cell.length_c   1.000
_cell.angle_alpha   90.00
_cell.angle_beta   90.00
_cell.angle_gamma   90.00
#
_symmetry.space_group_name_H-M   'P 1'
#
loop_
_entity.id
_entity.type
_entity.pdbx_description
1 polymer ?
#
loop_
_entity_poly.entity_id
_entity_poly.type
_entity_poly.pdbx_seq_one_letter_code
_entity_poly.pdbx_strand_id
1 'polypeptide(L)'
;MFSIVFMSFLALFYLLFNSSIASCSSLLSTAQMLFEITLMSFNASDFTEADPFLGPFYFSICIIIVVFLCLRMFISILNDGFHHVEETLSDDQQILSYMLKKFLNWTRKKYLINLNKNYLFDILDLRRPNVQEIYELQDSNAFLIC
;
A
#
# COMPACT_ATOMS: atom_id res chain seq x y z
N MET A 1 -23.01 11.76 -4.08
CA MET A 1 -23.00 10.87 -2.89
C MET A 1 -22.83 11.65 -1.60
N PHE A 2 -21.79 12.47 -1.44
CA PHE A 2 -21.54 13.26 -0.23
C PHE A 2 -22.73 14.12 0.24
N SER A 3 -23.33 14.93 -0.64
CA SER A 3 -24.42 15.85 -0.24
C SER A 3 -25.68 15.14 0.30
N ILE A 4 -26.00 13.95 -0.24
CA ILE A 4 -27.18 13.15 0.18
C ILE A 4 -26.93 12.52 1.55
N VAL A 5 -25.72 11.98 1.76
CA VAL A 5 -25.29 11.39 3.02
C VAL A 5 -25.21 12.45 4.11
N PHE A 6 -24.66 13.62 3.78
CA PHE A 6 -24.60 14.78 4.66
C PHE A 6 -25.99 15.27 5.07
N MET A 7 -26.91 15.41 4.11
CA MET A 7 -28.29 15.82 4.44
C MET A 7 -29.06 14.79 5.27
N SER A 8 -28.83 13.49 5.05
CA SER A 8 -29.46 12.44 5.87
C SER A 8 -28.95 12.48 7.31
N PHE A 9 -27.64 12.69 7.49
CA PHE A 9 -27.07 12.84 8.82
C PHE A 9 -27.58 14.11 9.50
N LEU A 10 -27.66 15.22 8.77
CA LEU A 10 -28.16 16.48 9.27
C LEU A 10 -29.62 16.40 9.72
N ALA A 11 -30.48 15.70 8.96
CA ALA A 11 -31.87 15.46 9.34
C ALA A 11 -31.99 14.56 10.59
N LEU A 12 -31.12 13.55 10.72
CA LEU A 12 -31.07 12.69 11.90
C LEU A 12 -30.61 13.46 13.14
N PHE A 13 -29.56 14.27 13.00
CA PHE A 13 -29.06 15.14 14.07
C PHE A 13 -30.11 16.18 14.49
N TYR A 14 -30.80 16.78 13.52
CA TYR A 14 -31.93 17.67 13.78
C TYR A 14 -32.99 16.99 14.65
N LEU A 15 -33.42 15.77 14.29
CA LEU A 15 -34.45 15.05 15.03
C LEU A 15 -34.00 14.68 16.46
N LEU A 16 -32.74 14.31 16.64
CA LEU A 16 -32.18 13.87 17.92
C LEU A 16 -32.07 15.02 18.94
N PHE A 17 -31.77 16.24 18.48
CA PHE A 17 -31.55 17.41 19.35
C PHE A 17 -32.65 18.48 19.26
N ASN A 18 -33.68 18.29 18.44
CA ASN A 18 -34.79 19.24 18.26
C ASN A 18 -35.43 19.66 19.59
N SER A 19 -35.61 18.70 20.51
CA SER A 19 -36.28 18.94 21.79
C SER A 19 -35.36 19.45 22.90
N SER A 20 -34.04 19.31 22.74
CA SER A 20 -33.08 19.51 23.84
C SER A 20 -32.33 20.83 23.75
N ILE A 21 -32.18 21.41 22.56
CA ILE A 21 -31.33 22.60 22.35
C ILE A 21 -32.09 23.63 21.52
N ALA A 22 -32.26 24.84 22.07
CA ALA A 22 -32.96 25.94 21.38
C ALA A 22 -32.31 26.33 20.04
N SER A 23 -31.00 26.15 19.92
CA SER A 23 -30.21 26.38 18.69
C SER A 23 -30.56 25.41 17.54
N CYS A 24 -31.30 24.34 17.81
CA CYS A 24 -31.83 23.39 16.81
C CYS A 24 -33.24 23.76 16.32
N SER A 25 -33.65 25.02 16.39
CA SER A 25 -35.00 25.43 15.94
C SER A 25 -35.22 25.32 14.42
N SER A 26 -34.16 25.56 13.63
CA SER A 26 -34.23 25.48 12.16
C SER A 26 -33.20 24.51 11.61
N LEU A 27 -33.50 23.92 10.44
CA LEU A 27 -32.60 22.99 9.76
C LEU A 27 -31.27 23.69 9.38
N LEU A 28 -31.31 24.99 9.07
CA LEU A 28 -30.12 25.77 8.75
C LEU A 28 -29.25 26.07 9.99
N SER A 29 -29.86 26.46 11.11
CA SER A 29 -29.15 26.67 12.38
C SER A 29 -28.50 25.36 12.87
N THR A 30 -29.21 24.25 12.66
CA THR A 30 -28.70 22.91 12.97
C THR A 30 -27.54 22.51 12.07
N ALA A 31 -27.57 22.90 10.79
CA ALA A 31 -26.45 22.72 9.88
C ALA A 31 -25.19 23.44 10.38
N GLN A 32 -25.34 24.68 10.83
CA GLN A 32 -24.24 25.49 11.38
C GLN A 32 -23.65 24.85 12.63
N MET A 33 -24.51 24.45 13.58
CA MET A 33 -24.09 23.72 14.77
C MET A 33 -23.37 22.42 14.42
N LEU A 34 -23.87 21.66 13.43
CA LEU A 34 -23.23 20.42 13.01
C LEU A 34 -21.81 20.67 12.46
N PHE A 35 -21.61 21.76 11.72
CA PHE A 35 -20.28 22.18 11.27
C PHE A 35 -19.38 22.57 12.44
N GLU A 36 -19.88 23.34 13.41
CA GLU A 36 -19.16 23.71 14.63
C GLU A 36 -18.71 22.49 15.43
N ILE A 37 -19.60 21.51 15.61
CA ILE A 37 -19.28 20.23 16.27
C ILE A 37 -18.23 19.45 15.48
N THR A 38 -18.33 19.43 14.15
CA THR A 38 -17.36 18.76 13.27
C THR A 38 -15.98 19.42 13.32
N LEU A 39 -15.95 20.75 13.40
CA LEU A 39 -14.74 21.56 13.60
C LEU A 39 -14.25 21.53 15.05
N MET A 40 -14.97 20.83 15.94
CA MET A 40 -14.73 20.74 17.37
C MET A 40 -14.72 22.10 18.10
N SER A 41 -15.41 23.09 17.52
CA SER A 41 -15.57 24.44 18.04
C SER A 41 -17.02 24.63 18.51
N PHE A 42 -17.41 23.92 19.57
CA PHE A 42 -18.78 23.98 20.12
C PHE A 42 -18.72 24.16 21.64
N ASN A 43 -19.79 24.75 22.22
CA ASN A 43 -19.94 24.89 23.66
C ASN A 43 -20.64 23.66 24.24
N ALA A 44 -19.94 22.88 25.08
CA ALA A 44 -20.47 21.68 25.71
C ALA A 44 -21.47 21.94 26.86
N SER A 45 -21.59 23.20 27.29
CA SER A 45 -22.56 23.65 28.31
C SER A 45 -24.00 23.30 27.91
N ASP A 46 -24.33 23.54 26.65
CA ASP A 46 -25.70 23.48 26.13
C ASP A 46 -26.19 22.01 26.04
N PHE A 47 -25.26 21.05 25.95
CA PHE A 47 -25.56 19.62 25.92
C PHE A 47 -25.68 19.00 27.32
N THR A 48 -25.08 19.65 28.34
CA THR A 48 -25.06 19.13 29.72
C THR A 48 -26.30 19.54 30.50
N GLU A 49 -26.91 20.68 30.16
CA GLU A 49 -28.10 21.21 30.86
C GLU A 49 -29.40 20.45 30.51
N ALA A 50 -29.48 19.79 29.36
CA ALA A 50 -30.69 19.07 28.94
C ALA A 50 -30.83 17.69 29.60
N ASP A 51 -29.73 16.92 29.68
CA ASP A 51 -29.71 15.60 30.32
C ASP A 51 -28.26 15.22 30.71
N PRO A 52 -27.93 15.11 32.01
CA PRO A 52 -26.54 15.04 32.49
C PRO A 52 -25.82 13.72 32.14
N PHE A 53 -26.54 12.67 31.74
CA PHE A 53 -25.94 11.38 31.39
C PHE A 53 -26.11 11.01 29.92
N LEU A 54 -27.32 11.20 29.35
CA LEU A 54 -27.59 10.82 27.97
C LEU A 54 -27.01 11.82 26.96
N GLY A 55 -26.97 13.12 27.30
CA GLY A 55 -26.44 14.17 26.44
C GLY A 55 -25.00 13.92 25.98
N PRO A 56 -24.03 13.73 26.91
CA PRO A 56 -22.62 13.50 26.57
C PRO A 56 -22.40 12.21 25.77
N PHE A 57 -23.19 11.16 26.04
CA PHE A 57 -23.06 9.87 25.35
C PHE A 57 -23.50 9.95 23.89
N TYR A 58 -24.69 10.51 23.62
CA TYR A 58 -25.16 10.72 22.25
C TYR A 58 -24.27 11.68 21.48
N PHE A 59 -23.78 12.72 22.17
CA PHE A 59 -22.85 13.69 21.60
C PHE A 59 -21.53 13.04 21.16
N SER A 60 -20.94 12.21 22.03
CA SER A 60 -19.68 11.51 21.74
C SER A 60 -19.83 10.55 20.56
N ILE A 61 -20.89 9.74 20.54
CA ILE A 61 -21.17 8.81 19.43
C ILE A 61 -21.45 9.55 18.12
N CYS A 62 -22.17 10.67 18.16
CA CYS A 62 -22.42 11.48 16.97
C CYS A 62 -21.12 11.99 16.35
N ILE A 63 -20.22 12.58 17.14
CA ILE A 63 -18.94 13.09 16.61
C ILE A 63 -18.14 11.97 15.96
N ILE A 64 -18.02 10.83 16.65
CA ILE A 64 -17.29 9.67 16.15
C ILE A 64 -17.87 9.21 14.81
N ILE A 65 -19.19 9.05 14.72
CA ILE A 65 -19.87 8.62 13.49
C ILE A 65 -19.64 9.62 12.34
N VAL A 66 -19.80 10.93 12.58
CA VAL A 66 -19.62 11.97 11.55
C VAL A 66 -18.20 11.98 11.01
N VAL A 67 -17.21 11.96 11.88
CA VAL A 67 -15.80 11.97 11.48
C VAL A 67 -15.48 10.71 10.67
N PHE A 68 -15.93 9.53 11.12
CA PHE A 68 -15.74 8.30 10.36
C PHE A 68 -16.48 8.28 9.02
N LEU A 69 -17.68 8.84 8.94
CA LEU A 69 -18.46 8.96 7.71
C LEU A 69 -17.75 9.84 6.67
N CYS A 70 -17.22 10.99 7.11
CA CYS A 70 -16.43 11.89 6.29
C CYS A 70 -15.13 11.23 5.83
N LEU A 71 -14.37 10.63 6.76
CA LEU A 71 -13.11 9.95 6.45
C LEU A 71 -13.31 8.79 5.49
N ARG A 72 -14.37 7.99 5.63
CA ARG A 72 -14.62 6.84 4.76
C ARG A 72 -14.86 7.24 3.30
N MET A 73 -15.55 8.35 3.05
CA MET A 73 -15.69 8.88 1.69
C MET A 73 -14.37 9.46 1.18
N PHE A 74 -13.63 10.17 2.03
CA PHE A 74 -12.35 10.77 1.66
C PHE A 74 -11.31 9.71 1.29
N ILE A 75 -11.18 8.66 2.11
CA ILE A 75 -10.29 7.53 1.88
C ILE A 75 -10.70 6.80 0.60
N SER A 76 -12.00 6.59 0.36
CA SER A 76 -12.47 5.93 -0.87
C SER A 76 -12.08 6.70 -2.13
N ILE A 77 -12.23 8.03 -2.13
CA ILE A 77 -11.85 8.87 -3.28
C ILE A 77 -10.33 8.89 -3.46
N LEU A 78 -9.57 9.01 -2.37
CA LEU A 78 -8.12 8.95 -2.42
C LEU A 78 -7.65 7.62 -3.00
N ASN A 79 -8.20 6.52 -2.48
CA ASN A 79 -7.85 5.17 -2.87
C ASN A 79 -8.16 4.91 -4.35
N ASP A 80 -9.30 5.37 -4.82
CA ASP A 80 -9.68 5.30 -6.23
C ASP A 80 -8.71 6.11 -7.13
N GLY A 81 -8.34 7.32 -6.69
CA GLY A 81 -7.34 8.13 -7.39
C GLY A 81 -5.95 7.47 -7.44
N PHE A 82 -5.52 6.82 -6.35
CA PHE A 82 -4.26 6.08 -6.32
C PHE A 82 -4.29 4.85 -7.23
N HIS A 83 -5.37 4.07 -7.19
CA HIS A 83 -5.51 2.92 -8.07
C HIS A 83 -5.59 3.32 -9.54
N HIS A 84 -6.22 4.44 -9.87
CA HIS A 84 -6.24 4.94 -11.25
C HIS A 84 -4.84 5.27 -11.79
N VAL A 85 -3.99 5.84 -10.94
CA VAL A 85 -2.58 6.11 -11.27
C VAL A 85 -1.76 4.81 -11.29
N GLU A 86 -2.04 3.87 -10.40
CA GLU A 86 -1.36 2.56 -10.39
C GLU A 86 -1.73 1.70 -11.61
N GLU A 87 -2.98 1.74 -12.08
CA GLU A 87 -3.41 1.02 -13.30
C GLU A 87 -2.73 1.57 -14.56
N THR A 88 -2.65 2.89 -14.68
CA THR A 88 -1.94 3.54 -15.79
C THR A 88 -0.43 3.29 -15.73
N LEU A 89 0.16 3.35 -14.54
CA LEU A 89 1.55 2.95 -14.34
C LEU A 89 1.77 1.45 -14.53
N SER A 90 0.80 0.59 -14.25
CA SER A 90 0.92 -0.87 -14.42
C SER A 90 0.96 -1.28 -15.88
N ASP A 91 0.29 -0.55 -16.76
CA ASP A 91 0.42 -0.75 -18.21
C ASP A 91 1.83 -0.34 -18.69
N ASP A 92 2.35 0.78 -18.16
CA ASP A 92 3.73 1.20 -18.36
C ASP A 92 4.75 0.27 -17.67
N GLN A 93 4.44 -0.33 -16.52
CA GLN A 93 5.28 -1.29 -15.79
C GLN A 93 5.27 -2.66 -16.46
N GLN A 94 4.17 -3.06 -17.10
CA GLN A 94 4.17 -4.20 -18.00
C GLN A 94 5.18 -3.94 -19.13
N ILE A 95 5.10 -2.79 -19.82
CA ILE A 95 6.06 -2.41 -20.86
C ILE A 95 7.50 -2.36 -20.33
N LEU A 96 7.75 -1.75 -19.16
CA LEU A 96 9.07 -1.70 -18.52
C LEU A 96 9.56 -3.08 -18.11
N SER A 97 8.71 -3.98 -17.61
CA SER A 97 9.07 -5.34 -17.25
C SER A 97 9.37 -6.19 -18.49
N TYR A 98 8.69 -5.96 -19.62
CA TYR A 98 9.00 -6.54 -20.92
C TYR A 98 10.32 -5.99 -21.47
N MET A 99 10.56 -4.68 -21.38
CA MET A 99 11.81 -4.03 -21.78
C MET A 99 13.00 -4.50 -20.93
N LEU A 100 12.83 -4.61 -19.61
CA LEU A 100 13.83 -5.13 -18.68
C LEU A 100 14.08 -6.61 -18.92
N LYS A 101 13.07 -7.45 -19.13
CA LYS A 101 13.27 -8.86 -19.53
C LYS A 101 14.05 -8.98 -20.83
N LYS A 102 13.77 -8.12 -21.82
CA LYS A 102 14.48 -8.09 -23.11
C LYS A 102 15.93 -7.61 -22.94
N PHE A 103 16.16 -6.60 -22.10
CA PHE A 103 17.48 -6.08 -21.75
C PHE A 103 18.32 -7.09 -20.93
N LEU A 104 17.72 -7.75 -19.95
CA LEU A 104 18.35 -8.84 -19.19
C LEU A 104 18.70 -10.00 -20.11
N ASN A 105 17.82 -10.42 -21.03
CA ASN A 105 18.13 -11.51 -21.96
C ASN A 105 19.24 -11.13 -22.95
N TRP A 106 19.31 -9.87 -23.36
CA TRP A 106 20.38 -9.34 -24.21
C TRP A 106 21.74 -9.29 -23.47
N THR A 107 21.75 -8.84 -22.22
CA THR A 107 22.96 -8.82 -21.37
C THR A 107 23.36 -10.21 -20.84
N ARG A 108 22.40 -11.12 -20.65
CA ARG A 108 22.61 -12.51 -20.19
C ARG A 108 23.41 -13.36 -21.17
N LYS A 109 23.37 -13.05 -22.47
CA LYS A 109 24.20 -13.71 -23.48
C LYS A 109 25.69 -13.50 -23.24
N LYS A 110 26.09 -12.37 -22.63
CA LYS A 110 27.47 -12.07 -22.23
C LYS A 110 27.88 -12.81 -20.95
N TYR A 111 26.94 -13.00 -20.02
CA TYR A 111 27.20 -13.65 -18.72
C TYR A 111 27.36 -15.16 -18.84
N LEU A 112 26.55 -15.83 -19.68
CA LEU A 112 26.66 -17.28 -19.93
C LEU A 112 27.96 -17.68 -20.66
N ILE A 113 28.48 -16.82 -21.54
CA ILE A 113 29.76 -17.04 -22.23
C ILE A 113 30.94 -16.90 -21.25
N ASN A 114 30.87 -15.97 -20.29
CA ASN A 114 31.88 -15.82 -19.25
C ASN A 114 31.84 -16.98 -18.22
N LEU A 115 30.64 -17.44 -17.85
CA LEU A 115 30.44 -18.62 -17.01
C LEU A 115 31.01 -19.89 -17.65
N ASN A 116 30.70 -20.16 -18.92
CA ASN A 116 31.24 -21.34 -19.63
C ASN A 116 32.78 -21.35 -19.62
N LYS A 117 33.43 -20.19 -19.75
CA LYS A 117 34.89 -20.07 -19.70
C LYS A 117 35.46 -20.40 -18.32
N ASN A 118 34.78 -20.02 -17.24
CA ASN A 118 35.22 -20.30 -15.86
C ASN A 118 35.03 -21.77 -15.48
N TYR A 119 33.90 -22.40 -15.82
CA TYR A 119 33.70 -23.84 -15.56
C TYR A 119 34.70 -24.70 -16.34
N LEU A 120 35.04 -24.32 -17.58
CA LEU A 120 36.02 -25.05 -18.39
C LEU A 120 37.44 -24.89 -17.81
N PHE A 121 37.75 -23.77 -17.17
CA PHE A 121 39.02 -23.56 -16.45
C PHE A 121 39.09 -24.42 -15.18
N ASP A 122 38.02 -24.52 -14.39
CA ASP A 122 37.96 -25.37 -13.20
C ASP A 122 38.06 -26.88 -13.55
N ILE A 123 37.41 -27.32 -14.64
CA ILE A 123 37.50 -28.71 -15.09
C ILE A 123 38.89 -29.03 -15.66
N LEU A 124 39.57 -28.06 -16.28
CA LEU A 124 40.96 -28.21 -16.74
C LEU A 124 41.96 -28.25 -15.57
N ASP A 125 41.70 -27.54 -14.48
CA ASP A 125 42.55 -27.55 -13.29
C ASP A 125 42.38 -28.86 -12.49
N LEU A 126 41.15 -29.39 -12.39
CA LEU A 126 40.88 -30.73 -11.86
C LEU A 126 41.40 -31.87 -12.75
N ARG A 127 41.70 -31.58 -14.02
CA ARG A 127 42.41 -32.47 -14.95
C ARG A 127 43.92 -32.14 -15.06
N ARG A 128 44.52 -31.42 -14.11
CA ARG A 128 45.99 -31.36 -13.99
C ARG A 128 46.64 -32.53 -13.23
N PRO A 129 46.07 -33.13 -12.16
CA PRO A 129 46.77 -34.19 -11.44
C PRO A 129 46.87 -35.49 -12.27
N ASN A 130 45.85 -35.79 -13.08
CA ASN A 130 45.78 -37.03 -13.88
C ASN A 130 46.55 -36.99 -15.21
N VAL A 131 47.16 -35.85 -15.58
CA VAL A 131 48.00 -35.77 -16.79
C VAL A 131 49.48 -35.96 -16.44
N GLN A 132 49.91 -35.63 -15.22
CA GLN A 132 51.28 -35.90 -14.74
C GLN A 132 51.53 -37.40 -14.52
N GLU A 133 50.57 -38.15 -13.96
CA GLU A 133 50.69 -39.61 -13.79
C GLU A 133 50.77 -40.37 -15.13
N ILE A 134 50.20 -39.85 -16.23
CA ILE A 134 50.26 -40.52 -17.54
C ILE A 134 51.66 -40.40 -18.18
N TYR A 135 52.47 -39.41 -17.81
CA TYR A 135 53.87 -39.31 -18.29
C TYR A 135 54.82 -40.20 -17.48
N GLU A 136 54.62 -40.35 -16.15
CA GLU A 136 55.46 -41.25 -15.33
C GLU A 136 55.24 -42.75 -15.64
N LEU A 137 54.03 -43.15 -16.06
CA LEU A 137 53.75 -44.53 -16.50
C LEU A 137 54.24 -44.84 -17.93
N GLN A 138 54.53 -43.83 -18.75
CA GLN A 138 55.13 -44.01 -20.08
C GLN A 138 56.66 -44.15 -20.00
N ASP A 139 57.33 -43.49 -19.05
CA ASP A 139 58.79 -43.62 -18.86
C ASP A 139 59.21 -44.96 -18.22
N SER A 140 58.39 -45.56 -17.35
CA SER A 140 58.70 -46.87 -16.75
C SER A 140 58.63 -48.02 -17.77
N ASN A 141 57.75 -47.91 -18.78
CA ASN A 141 57.64 -48.88 -19.87
C ASN A 141 58.67 -48.65 -21.00
N ALA A 142 59.36 -47.52 -21.01
CA ALA A 142 60.50 -47.27 -21.89
C ALA A 142 61.82 -47.85 -21.35
N PHE A 143 61.88 -48.23 -20.06
CA PHE A 143 63.08 -48.77 -19.41
C PHE A 143 63.12 -50.31 -19.32
N LEU A 144 62.03 -51.02 -19.66
CA LEU A 144 62.01 -52.49 -19.77
C LEU A 144 62.37 -53.01 -21.18
N ILE A 145 63.02 -52.15 -21.98
CA ILE A 145 63.88 -52.52 -23.10
C ILE A 145 65.32 -52.18 -22.67
N CYS A 146 65.83 -52.85 -21.64
CA CYS A 146 67.26 -53.14 -21.35
C CYS A 146 67.37 -54.08 -20.16
#